data_AF-A0AA39R1E9-F1
#
_entry.id   AF-A0AA39R1E9-F1
#
_cell.length_a   1.000
_cell.length_b   1.000
_cell.length_c   1.000
_cell.angle_alpha   90.00
_cell.angle_beta   90.00
_cell.angle_gamma   90.00
#
_symmetry.space_group_name_H-M   'P 1'
#
loop_
_entity.id
_entity.type
_entity.pdbx_description
1 polymer ?
#
loop_
_entity_poly.entity_id
_entity_poly.type
_entity_poly.pdbx_seq_one_letter_code
_entity_poly.pdbx_strand_id
1 'polypeptide(L)'
;MASNNATTSVPPDYVTPSFPSLYWLIGPHEVVQPSYLYHEGDIWRFTLYWTLIIFEAAHLAVAFYAMIIVWWGGRNGLKGPKGEKEEERKGKRPPGGKVKKFKVLWIVPVVYAVVAGMEAVLAGSVVGLMLGAVYNAGGFRMSTWIPFVWSIISVLVLILSSFSIQGGL
;
A
#
# COMPACT_ATOMS: atom_id res chain seq x y z
N MET A 1 31.32 21.38 -36.20
CA MET A 1 30.11 20.56 -35.93
C MET A 1 29.72 20.83 -34.48
N ALA A 2 28.70 21.64 -34.27
CA ALA A 2 28.24 22.03 -32.94
C ALA A 2 27.50 20.85 -32.28
N SER A 3 27.88 20.49 -31.06
CA SER A 3 27.19 19.52 -30.23
C SER A 3 25.81 20.08 -29.86
N ASN A 4 24.74 19.44 -30.34
CA ASN A 4 23.35 19.75 -30.00
C ASN A 4 23.10 19.31 -28.54
N ASN A 5 23.63 20.07 -27.59
CA ASN A 5 23.36 19.86 -26.18
C ASN A 5 21.96 20.44 -25.91
N ALA A 6 20.93 19.60 -26.00
CA ALA A 6 19.59 19.93 -25.52
C ALA A 6 19.67 20.08 -24.00
N THR A 7 20.07 21.26 -23.53
CA THR A 7 20.20 21.58 -22.11
C THR A 7 18.82 21.70 -21.47
N THR A 8 18.31 20.55 -21.05
CA THR A 8 17.71 20.28 -19.74
C THR A 8 16.74 21.33 -19.20
N SER A 9 15.44 21.00 -19.17
CA SER A 9 14.38 21.72 -18.42
C SER A 9 14.56 21.70 -16.89
N VAL A 10 15.73 21.30 -16.41
CA VAL A 10 16.09 21.13 -15.00
C VAL A 10 16.88 22.36 -14.53
N PRO A 11 16.45 23.03 -13.45
CA PRO A 11 17.20 24.14 -12.88
C PRO A 11 18.66 23.75 -12.55
N PRO A 12 19.66 24.63 -12.79
CA PRO A 12 21.07 24.33 -12.52
C PRO A 12 21.37 24.03 -11.04
N ASP A 13 20.54 24.52 -10.15
CA ASP A 13 20.56 24.34 -8.70
C ASP A 13 19.63 23.22 -8.21
N TYR A 14 19.08 22.42 -9.13
CA TYR A 14 18.18 21.33 -8.80
C TYR A 14 18.87 20.26 -7.96
N VAL A 15 18.23 19.93 -6.84
CA VAL A 15 18.55 18.78 -6.01
C VAL A 15 17.31 17.89 -5.90
N THR A 16 17.51 16.59 -6.10
CA THR A 16 16.43 15.60 -5.96
C THR A 16 15.87 15.67 -4.54
N PRO A 17 14.55 15.90 -4.38
CA PRO A 17 13.95 15.94 -3.06
C PRO A 17 13.92 14.54 -2.43
N SER A 18 14.13 14.46 -1.11
CA SER A 18 14.03 13.21 -0.37
C SER A 18 12.57 12.77 -0.25
N PHE A 19 12.27 11.51 -0.54
CA PHE A 19 10.96 10.91 -0.28
C PHE A 19 10.53 11.16 1.18
N PRO A 20 9.25 11.50 1.47
CA PRO A 20 8.10 11.59 0.56
C PRO A 20 7.91 12.93 -0.17
N SER A 21 8.60 13.99 0.29
CA SER A 21 8.56 15.37 -0.22
C SER A 21 7.20 15.88 -0.70
N LEU A 22 6.11 15.56 0.02
CA LEU A 22 4.80 16.16 -0.23
C LEU A 22 4.77 17.57 0.36
N TYR A 23 4.67 18.56 -0.51
CA TYR A 23 4.50 19.94 -0.09
C TYR A 23 3.03 20.22 0.23
N TRP A 24 2.76 21.20 1.10
CA TRP A 24 1.41 21.51 1.54
C TRP A 24 0.60 22.23 0.44
N LEU A 25 -0.46 21.60 -0.08
CA LEU A 25 -1.22 22.13 -1.23
C LEU A 25 -2.00 23.43 -0.95
N ILE A 26 -2.51 23.58 0.28
CA ILE A 26 -3.43 24.67 0.67
C ILE A 26 -2.76 25.73 1.55
N GLY A 27 -1.43 25.76 1.57
CA GLY A 27 -0.65 26.67 2.41
C GLY A 27 -0.56 28.09 1.89
N PRO A 28 -0.12 29.03 2.73
CA PRO A 28 0.36 30.33 2.25
C PRO A 28 1.47 30.09 1.21
N HIS A 29 1.22 30.52 -0.03
CA HIS A 29 2.12 30.28 -1.17
C HIS A 29 3.51 30.89 -0.99
N GLU A 30 3.69 31.82 -0.06
CA GLU A 30 4.98 32.47 0.24
C GLU A 30 5.94 31.57 1.04
N VAL A 31 5.44 30.52 1.70
CA VAL A 31 6.24 29.66 2.57
C VAL A 31 6.45 28.27 1.97
N VAL A 32 5.64 27.88 0.99
CA VAL A 32 5.64 26.51 0.43
C VAL A 32 6.37 26.47 -0.91
N GLN A 33 7.58 25.93 -0.92
CA GLN A 33 8.30 25.66 -2.16
C GLN A 33 7.83 24.33 -2.78
N PRO A 34 7.28 24.36 -4.01
CA PRO A 34 6.80 23.15 -4.67
C PRO A 34 7.97 22.23 -5.03
N SER A 35 7.86 20.96 -4.64
CA SER A 35 8.87 19.93 -4.91
C SER A 35 8.53 19.16 -6.19
N TYR A 36 9.51 19.06 -7.09
CA TYR A 36 9.35 18.41 -8.40
C TYR A 36 10.41 17.34 -8.65
N LEU A 37 10.04 16.34 -9.44
CA LEU A 37 10.88 15.27 -9.94
C LEU A 37 11.15 15.49 -11.42
N TYR A 38 12.43 15.52 -11.80
CA TYR A 38 12.86 15.72 -13.18
C TYR A 38 13.49 14.46 -13.78
N HIS A 39 14.07 13.60 -12.94
CA HIS A 39 14.70 12.36 -13.40
C HIS A 39 13.70 11.21 -13.40
N GLU A 40 13.71 10.43 -14.48
CA GLU A 40 12.86 9.24 -14.65
C GLU A 40 13.04 8.23 -13.52
N GLY A 41 14.27 8.05 -13.03
CA GLY A 41 14.58 7.13 -11.95
C GLY A 41 13.94 7.55 -10.62
N ASP A 42 13.86 8.85 -10.36
CA ASP A 42 13.24 9.37 -9.14
C ASP A 42 11.71 9.29 -9.23
N ILE A 43 11.14 9.56 -10.41
CA ILE A 43 9.70 9.34 -10.69
C ILE A 43 9.32 7.88 -10.43
N TRP A 44 10.13 6.94 -10.93
CA TRP A 44 9.89 5.52 -10.72
C TRP A 44 9.95 5.14 -9.23
N ARG A 45 10.98 5.57 -8.51
CA ARG A 45 11.15 5.30 -7.06
C ARG A 45 9.99 5.85 -6.24
N PHE A 46 9.60 7.10 -6.49
CA PHE A 46 8.49 7.73 -5.77
C PHE A 46 7.17 7.00 -6.02
N THR A 47 6.89 6.63 -7.27
CA THR A 47 5.69 5.85 -7.63
C THR A 47 5.69 4.49 -6.94
N LEU A 48 6.82 3.79 -6.96
CA LEU A 48 6.96 2.49 -6.32
C LEU A 48 6.77 2.57 -4.80
N TYR A 49 7.44 3.51 -4.12
CA TYR A 49 7.36 3.65 -2.66
C TYR A 49 5.96 4.05 -2.20
N TRP A 50 5.30 4.97 -2.90
CA TRP A 50 3.93 5.32 -2.57
C TRP A 50 2.97 4.15 -2.78
N THR A 51 3.13 3.40 -3.86
CA THR A 51 2.31 2.21 -4.12
C THR A 51 2.50 1.17 -3.02
N LEU A 52 3.74 0.89 -2.60
CA LEU A 52 4.04 0.00 -1.48
C LEU A 52 3.35 0.44 -0.19
N ILE A 53 3.53 1.70 0.21
CA ILE A 53 2.97 2.22 1.46
C ILE A 53 1.45 2.15 1.46
N ILE A 54 0.79 2.56 0.38
CA ILE A 54 -0.67 2.64 0.33
C ILE A 54 -1.31 1.24 0.21
N PHE A 55 -0.72 0.33 -0.57
CA PHE A 55 -1.19 -1.06 -0.64
C PHE A 55 -1.00 -1.78 0.70
N GLU A 56 0.17 -1.64 1.32
CA GLU A 56 0.46 -2.26 2.61
C GLU A 56 -0.45 -1.70 3.71
N ALA A 57 -0.67 -0.38 3.76
CA ALA A 57 -1.59 0.23 4.70
C ALA A 57 -3.04 -0.29 4.54
N ALA A 58 -3.52 -0.42 3.30
CA ALA A 58 -4.86 -0.95 3.03
C ALA A 58 -5.00 -2.41 3.50
N HIS A 59 -4.02 -3.26 3.19
CA HIS A 59 -4.03 -4.67 3.58
C HIS A 59 -3.87 -4.88 5.08
N LEU A 60 -3.00 -4.11 5.73
CA LEU A 60 -2.81 -4.16 7.17
C LEU A 60 -4.05 -3.67 7.92
N ALA A 61 -4.81 -2.70 7.39
CA ALA A 61 -6.09 -2.30 7.97
C ALA A 61 -7.10 -3.47 7.99
N VAL A 62 -7.20 -4.24 6.90
CA VAL A 62 -8.04 -5.44 6.83
C VAL A 62 -7.55 -6.53 7.78
N ALA A 63 -6.24 -6.79 7.79
CA ALA A 63 -5.65 -7.77 8.71
C ALA A 63 -5.90 -7.38 10.19
N PHE A 64 -5.77 -6.10 10.51
CA PHE A 64 -6.03 -5.56 11.84
C PHE A 64 -7.50 -5.73 12.24
N TYR A 65 -8.43 -5.43 11.33
CA TYR A 65 -9.86 -5.64 11.56
C TYR A 65 -10.18 -7.13 11.80
N ALA A 66 -9.60 -8.03 11.01
CA ALA A 66 -9.76 -9.48 11.19
C ALA A 66 -9.22 -9.94 12.56
N MET A 67 -8.06 -9.43 12.99
CA MET A 67 -7.49 -9.72 14.31
C MET A 67 -8.43 -9.30 15.44
N ILE A 68 -9.06 -8.12 15.34
CA ILE A 68 -10.04 -7.64 16.34
C ILE A 68 -11.22 -8.61 16.43
N ILE A 69 -11.81 -9.01 15.30
CA ILE A 69 -12.95 -9.94 15.27
C ILE A 69 -12.58 -11.28 15.89
N VAL A 70 -11.45 -11.86 15.50
CA VAL A 70 -10.98 -13.16 16.00
C VAL A 70 -10.73 -13.09 17.51
N TRP A 71 -10.08 -12.02 17.98
CA TRP A 71 -9.81 -11.82 19.39
C TRP A 71 -11.09 -11.60 20.22
N TRP A 72 -12.00 -10.77 19.72
CA TRP A 72 -13.27 -10.45 20.39
C TRP A 72 -14.23 -11.66 20.44
N GLY A 73 -14.37 -12.40 19.34
CA GLY A 73 -15.16 -13.64 19.30
C GLY A 73 -14.58 -14.73 20.19
N GLY A 74 -13.25 -14.79 20.33
CA GLY A 74 -12.56 -15.67 21.26
C GLY A 74 -12.80 -15.32 22.74
N ARG A 75 -12.93 -14.02 23.06
CA ARG A 75 -13.21 -13.52 24.41
C ARG A 75 -14.67 -13.69 24.81
N ASN A 76 -15.60 -13.46 23.89
CA ASN A 76 -17.03 -13.43 24.19
C ASN A 76 -17.72 -14.79 24.12
N GLY A 77 -17.01 -15.83 23.65
CA GLY A 77 -17.40 -17.23 23.73
C GLY A 77 -18.91 -17.45 23.58
N LEU A 78 -19.45 -17.24 22.37
CA LEU A 78 -20.84 -17.54 22.02
C LEU A 78 -21.18 -18.93 22.59
N LYS A 79 -21.89 -18.93 23.72
CA LYS A 79 -22.23 -20.14 24.46
C LYS A 79 -23.35 -20.83 23.68
N GLY A 80 -22.98 -21.75 22.78
CA GLY A 80 -23.91 -22.80 22.36
C GLY A 80 -24.36 -23.64 23.57
N PRO A 81 -25.47 -24.38 23.47
CA PRO A 81 -26.05 -25.14 24.57
C PRO A 81 -24.98 -25.98 25.28
N LYS A 82 -24.74 -25.64 26.54
CA LYS A 82 -23.47 -25.83 27.25
C LYS A 82 -23.44 -27.10 28.11
N GLY A 83 -24.55 -27.83 28.22
CA GLY A 83 -24.71 -28.92 29.18
C GLY A 83 -23.99 -30.22 28.79
N GLU A 84 -24.27 -30.75 27.60
CA GLU A 84 -23.90 -32.15 27.28
C GLU A 84 -22.50 -32.30 26.65
N LYS A 85 -22.06 -31.34 25.82
CA LYS A 85 -20.83 -31.49 25.01
C LYS A 85 -19.55 -31.05 25.72
N GLU A 86 -19.65 -30.41 26.88
CA GLU A 86 -18.48 -29.85 27.59
C GLU A 86 -17.79 -30.88 28.49
N GLU A 87 -18.55 -31.82 29.06
CA GLU A 87 -18.04 -32.89 29.91
C GLU A 87 -17.28 -33.95 29.09
N GLU A 88 -17.82 -34.34 27.93
CA GLU A 88 -17.15 -35.24 26.97
C GLU A 88 -15.89 -34.58 26.35
N ARG A 89 -15.91 -33.26 26.12
CA ARG A 89 -14.76 -32.51 25.57
C ARG A 89 -13.61 -32.33 26.55
N LYS A 90 -13.84 -32.39 27.86
CA LYS A 90 -12.76 -32.28 28.86
C LYS A 90 -11.89 -33.54 28.91
N GLY A 91 -12.44 -34.71 28.63
CA GLY A 91 -11.70 -35.99 28.62
C GLY A 91 -10.79 -36.21 27.39
N LYS A 92 -11.04 -35.53 26.27
CA LYS A 92 -10.35 -35.77 24.98
C LYS A 92 -9.40 -34.65 24.52
N ARG A 93 -9.25 -33.54 25.26
CA ARG A 93 -8.48 -32.39 24.78
C ARG A 93 -6.98 -32.53 25.04
N PRO A 94 -6.13 -32.59 23.99
CA PRO A 94 -4.68 -32.55 24.18
C PRO A 94 -4.24 -31.17 24.73
N PRO A 95 -3.18 -31.10 25.56
CA PRO A 95 -2.76 -29.90 26.30
C PRO A 95 -2.13 -28.77 25.45
N GLY A 96 -2.44 -28.66 24.15
CA GLY A 96 -1.73 -27.79 23.19
C GLY A 96 -2.52 -26.61 22.60
N GLY A 97 -3.73 -26.31 23.09
CA GLY A 97 -4.67 -25.39 22.42
C GLY A 97 -4.33 -23.89 22.40
N LYS A 98 -3.46 -23.40 23.31
CA LYS A 98 -3.15 -21.97 23.42
C LYS A 98 -2.15 -21.48 22.37
N VAL A 99 -1.17 -22.32 22.02
CA VAL A 99 -0.07 -21.95 21.11
C VAL A 99 -0.53 -21.80 19.65
N LYS A 100 -1.50 -22.64 19.24
CA LYS A 100 -2.03 -22.61 17.86
C LYS A 100 -2.80 -21.31 17.57
N LYS A 101 -3.53 -20.75 18.54
CA LYS A 101 -4.29 -19.51 18.34
C LYS A 101 -3.39 -18.28 18.19
N PHE A 102 -2.31 -18.19 18.95
CA PHE A 102 -1.36 -17.07 18.84
C PHE A 102 -0.59 -17.10 17.51
N LYS A 103 -0.19 -18.28 17.04
CA LYS A 103 0.44 -18.43 15.70
C LYS A 103 -0.49 -17.99 14.56
N VAL A 104 -1.77 -18.31 14.63
CA VAL A 104 -2.76 -17.87 13.64
C VAL A 104 -3.00 -16.36 13.69
N LEU A 105 -2.92 -15.72 14.86
CA LEU A 105 -3.05 -14.27 14.96
C LEU A 105 -1.94 -13.53 14.19
N TRP A 106 -0.71 -14.04 14.25
CA TRP A 106 0.44 -13.43 13.57
C TRP A 106 0.57 -13.81 12.08
N ILE A 107 0.04 -14.97 11.67
CA ILE A 107 0.16 -15.38 10.26
C ILE A 107 -0.68 -14.51 9.32
N VAL A 108 -1.82 -13.99 9.79
CA VAL A 108 -2.74 -13.15 9.01
C VAL A 108 -2.06 -11.87 8.51
N PRO A 109 -1.51 -10.98 9.35
CA PRO A 109 -0.86 -9.77 8.86
C PRO A 109 0.35 -10.06 7.98
N VAL A 110 1.11 -11.12 8.25
CA VAL A 110 2.27 -11.51 7.42
C VAL A 110 1.83 -11.90 6.02
N VAL A 111 0.79 -12.74 5.89
CA VAL A 111 0.26 -13.13 4.58
C VAL A 111 -0.26 -11.91 3.81
N TYR A 112 -1.02 -11.04 4.48
CA TYR A 112 -1.54 -9.81 3.86
C TYR A 112 -0.41 -8.87 3.42
N ALA A 113 0.64 -8.70 4.22
CA ALA A 113 1.80 -7.86 3.86
C ALA A 113 2.55 -8.43 2.64
N VAL A 114 2.74 -9.75 2.56
CA VAL A 114 3.39 -10.40 1.42
C VAL A 114 2.58 -10.21 0.14
N VAL A 115 1.26 -10.46 0.19
CA VAL A 115 0.37 -10.25 -0.97
C VAL A 115 0.39 -8.79 -1.42
N ALA A 116 0.22 -7.86 -0.47
CA ALA A 116 0.26 -6.42 -0.75
C ALA A 116 1.58 -6.00 -1.38
N GLY A 117 2.71 -6.48 -0.84
CA GLY A 117 4.03 -6.18 -1.36
C GLY A 117 4.22 -6.67 -2.79
N MET A 118 3.76 -7.88 -3.11
CA MET A 118 3.83 -8.42 -4.47
C MET A 118 3.00 -7.58 -5.46
N GLU A 119 1.76 -7.28 -5.12
CA GLU A 119 0.88 -6.45 -5.95
C GLU A 119 1.45 -5.04 -6.15
N ALA A 120 1.95 -4.44 -5.07
CA ALA A 120 2.51 -3.11 -5.09
C ALA A 120 3.81 -3.01 -5.91
N VAL A 121 4.68 -4.03 -5.84
CA VAL A 121 5.89 -4.06 -6.66
C VAL A 121 5.52 -4.14 -8.14
N LEU A 122 4.57 -5.00 -8.51
CA LEU A 122 4.15 -5.13 -9.91
C LEU A 122 3.47 -3.86 -10.42
N ALA A 123 2.43 -3.40 -9.72
CA ALA A 123 1.68 -2.21 -10.11
C ALA A 123 2.56 -0.95 -10.09
N GLY A 124 3.32 -0.75 -9.01
CA GLY A 124 4.20 0.40 -8.84
C GLY A 124 5.35 0.42 -9.83
N SER A 125 5.93 -0.74 -10.19
CA SER A 125 7.01 -0.79 -11.17
C SER A 125 6.53 -0.51 -12.58
N VAL A 126 5.44 -1.17 -13.02
CA VAL A 126 4.89 -0.96 -14.37
C VAL A 126 4.49 0.50 -14.55
N VAL A 127 3.73 1.06 -13.61
CA VAL A 127 3.28 2.44 -13.74
C VAL A 127 4.41 3.44 -13.51
N GLY A 128 5.32 3.19 -12.57
CA GLY A 128 6.48 4.05 -12.35
C GLY A 128 7.33 4.20 -13.62
N LEU A 129 7.54 3.12 -14.37
CA LEU A 129 8.28 3.15 -15.64
C LEU A 129 7.48 3.88 -16.72
N MET A 130 6.18 3.61 -16.83
CA MET A 130 5.31 4.31 -17.77
C MET A 130 5.28 5.83 -17.52
N LEU A 131 5.09 6.25 -16.27
CA LEU A 131 5.07 7.66 -15.89
C LEU A 131 6.45 8.30 -16.11
N GLY A 132 7.54 7.63 -15.75
CA GLY A 132 8.89 8.11 -16.01
C GLY A 132 9.13 8.39 -17.50
N ALA A 133 8.78 7.43 -18.36
CA ALA A 133 8.92 7.58 -19.81
C ALA A 133 8.04 8.69 -20.39
N VAL A 134 6.78 8.78 -19.96
CA VAL A 134 5.83 9.82 -20.43
C VAL A 134 6.31 11.22 -20.07
N TYR A 135 6.75 11.43 -18.82
CA TYR A 135 7.23 12.74 -18.38
C TYR A 135 8.56 13.11 -19.02
N ASN A 136 9.46 12.14 -19.20
CA ASN A 136 10.72 12.35 -19.91
C ASN A 136 10.49 12.72 -21.38
N ALA A 137 9.65 11.96 -22.10
CA ALA A 137 9.32 12.23 -23.50
C ALA A 137 8.59 13.57 -23.70
N GLY A 138 7.76 13.97 -22.74
CA GLY A 138 7.09 15.28 -22.73
C GLY A 138 7.97 16.45 -22.30
N GLY A 139 9.19 16.20 -21.80
CA GLY A 139 10.05 17.22 -21.21
C GLY A 139 9.45 17.90 -19.98
N PHE A 140 8.49 17.23 -19.31
CA PHE A 140 7.74 17.78 -18.19
C PHE A 140 8.35 17.38 -16.85
N ARG A 141 8.24 18.28 -15.87
CA ARG A 141 8.54 17.98 -14.46
C ARG A 141 7.31 17.39 -13.78
N MET A 142 7.50 16.39 -12.94
CA MET A 142 6.42 15.73 -12.21
C MET A 142 6.31 16.31 -10.79
N SER A 143 5.11 16.66 -10.34
CA SER A 143 4.89 16.99 -8.92
C SER A 143 4.97 15.73 -8.05
N THR A 144 5.56 15.84 -6.86
CA THR A 144 5.67 14.72 -5.89
C THR A 144 4.31 14.20 -5.41
N TRP A 145 3.23 14.95 -5.64
CA TRP A 145 1.85 14.53 -5.39
C TRP A 145 1.30 13.56 -6.43
N ILE A 146 1.85 13.55 -7.65
CA ILE A 146 1.32 12.72 -8.73
C ILE A 146 1.54 11.22 -8.44
N PRO A 147 2.75 10.78 -8.05
CA PRO A 147 2.96 9.42 -7.55
C PRO A 147 2.03 9.00 -6.41
N PHE A 148 1.77 9.92 -5.46
CA PHE A 148 0.90 9.67 -4.32
C PHE A 148 -0.57 9.47 -4.74
N VAL A 149 -1.13 10.40 -5.51
CA VAL A 149 -2.51 10.30 -6.01
C VAL A 149 -2.68 9.04 -6.87
N TRP A 150 -1.68 8.71 -7.67
CA TRP A 150 -1.71 7.49 -8.48
C TRP A 150 -1.81 6.22 -7.64
N SER A 151 -1.06 6.14 -6.53
CA SER A 151 -1.13 4.98 -5.63
C SER A 151 -2.52 4.83 -4.98
N ILE A 152 -3.18 5.95 -4.65
CA ILE A 152 -4.57 5.94 -4.15
C ILE A 152 -5.51 5.39 -5.23
N ILE A 153 -5.43 5.91 -6.46
CA ILE A 153 -6.24 5.44 -7.58
C ILE A 153 -6.05 3.95 -7.80
N SER A 154 -4.80 3.46 -7.75
CA SER A 154 -4.48 2.05 -7.94
C SER A 154 -5.14 1.16 -6.89
N VAL A 155 -5.10 1.53 -5.61
CA VAL A 155 -5.81 0.80 -4.55
C VAL A 155 -7.32 0.87 -4.72
N LEU A 156 -7.87 2.03 -5.12
CA LEU A 156 -9.31 2.15 -5.41
C LEU A 156 -9.72 1.23 -6.55
N VAL A 157 -8.94 1.15 -7.63
CA VAL A 157 -9.18 0.23 -8.75
C VAL A 157 -9.14 -1.21 -8.27
N LEU A 158 -8.16 -1.58 -7.44
CA LEU A 158 -8.07 -2.92 -6.85
C LEU A 158 -9.33 -3.24 -6.03
N ILE A 159 -9.75 -2.34 -5.16
CA ILE A 159 -10.95 -2.50 -4.34
C ILE A 159 -12.20 -2.65 -5.23
N LEU A 160 -12.39 -1.79 -6.23
CA LEU A 160 -13.53 -1.85 -7.13
C LEU A 160 -13.55 -3.14 -7.94
N SER A 161 -12.38 -3.61 -8.40
CA SER A 161 -12.26 -4.86 -9.15
C SER A 161 -12.66 -6.09 -8.30
N SER A 162 -12.42 -6.03 -6.99
CA SER A 162 -12.76 -7.09 -6.05
C SER A 162 -14.27 -7.34 -5.92
N PHE A 163 -15.12 -6.33 -6.18
CA PHE A 163 -16.57 -6.48 -6.05
C PHE A 163 -17.26 -7.03 -7.29
N SER A 164 -16.56 -7.16 -8.42
CA SER A 164 -17.19 -7.50 -9.71
C SER A 164 -17.65 -8.98 -9.85
N ILE A 165 -17.37 -9.85 -8.86
CA ILE A 165 -17.55 -11.32 -9.00
C ILE A 165 -18.87 -11.87 -8.41
N GLN A 166 -19.71 -11.08 -7.74
CA GLN A 166 -20.98 -11.58 -7.15
C GLN A 166 -22.25 -11.01 -7.79
N GLY A 167 -22.16 -10.26 -8.90
CA GLY A 167 -23.29 -9.58 -9.55
C GLY A 167 -23.98 -10.35 -10.69
N GLY A 168 -23.72 -11.65 -10.85
CA GLY A 168 -24.29 -12.46 -11.93
C GLY A 168 -24.78 -13.81 -11.43
N LEU A 169 -25.96 -13.82 -10.79
CA LEU A 169 -26.96 -14.91 -10.73
C LEU A 169 -28.16 -14.46 -9.87
#